data_AF-A0ABD0RCF2-F1
#
_entry.id   AF-A0ABD0RCF2-F1
#
_cell.length_a   1.000
_cell.length_b   1.000
_cell.length_c   1.000
_cell.angle_alpha   90.00
_cell.angle_beta   90.00
_cell.angle_gamma   90.00
#
_symmetry.space_group_name_H-M   'P 1'
#
loop_
_entity.id
_entity.type
_entity.pdbx_description
1 polymer ?
#
loop_
_entity_poly.entity_id
_entity_poly.type
_entity_poly.pdbx_seq_one_letter_code
_entity_poly.pdbx_strand_id
1 'polypeptide(L)'
;QCEGEVEVFIHQVWRRVLLDSWSLTESSVVCRQLGCGSVLNFYGSSSSSPEHSHDSSGELQLSTNSQLQLHTTAVNHLPWLVGSGGDCAGRLEVFHSGSWGTVCDDSWDIKDAHVVCRQLQCGVALSNQQVPAWFGPGSGPIWLDEVECEGNEKSLWSCSSPGWGKHDCQHKEDVG
;
A
#
# COMPACT_ATOMS: atom_id res chain seq x y z
N GLN A 1 7.07 4.39 7.20
CA GLN A 1 6.94 3.40 8.30
C GLN A 1 6.90 1.96 7.77
N CYS A 2 6.41 1.74 6.54
CA CYS A 2 6.41 0.44 5.86
C CYS A 2 7.33 0.43 4.63
N GLU A 3 8.47 1.10 4.74
CA GLU A 3 9.51 1.18 3.70
C GLU A 3 10.87 1.07 4.38
N GLY A 4 11.77 0.25 3.84
CA GLY A 4 13.15 0.17 4.30
C GLY A 4 13.85 -1.15 3.96
N GLU A 5 15.07 -1.28 4.48
CA GLU A 5 15.89 -2.48 4.40
C GLU A 5 15.34 -3.59 5.30
N VAL A 6 15.28 -4.81 4.77
CA VAL A 6 14.88 -6.00 5.55
C VAL A 6 16.10 -6.61 6.23
N GLU A 7 16.06 -6.70 7.56
CA GLU A 7 17.04 -7.38 8.39
C GLU A 7 16.38 -8.44 9.27
N VAL A 8 17.08 -9.55 9.51
CA VAL A 8 16.63 -10.66 10.35
C VAL A 8 17.56 -10.79 11.56
N PHE A 9 16.99 -10.94 12.75
CA PHE A 9 17.73 -11.10 13.99
C PHE A 9 17.97 -12.59 14.29
N ILE A 10 19.22 -13.04 14.18
CA ILE A 10 19.60 -14.45 14.41
C ILE A 10 20.88 -14.49 15.27
N HIS A 11 20.89 -15.34 16.30
CA HIS A 11 22.03 -15.50 17.22
C HIS A 11 22.50 -14.17 17.85
N GLN A 12 21.56 -13.33 18.29
CA GLN A 12 21.85 -12.02 18.91
C GLN A 12 22.50 -10.99 17.97
N VAL A 13 22.41 -11.19 16.64
CA VAL A 13 22.98 -10.29 15.64
C VAL A 13 21.97 -10.00 14.54
N TRP A 14 21.86 -8.73 14.13
CA TRP A 14 21.10 -8.32 12.96
C TRP A 14 21.86 -8.67 11.69
N ARG A 15 21.19 -9.35 10.75
CA ARG A 15 21.75 -9.77 9.48
C ARG A 15 20.87 -9.30 8.34
N ARG A 16 21.51 -8.74 7.31
CA ARG A 16 20.85 -8.33 6.08
C ARG A 16 20.45 -9.54 5.25
N VAL A 17 19.33 -9.41 4.56
CA VAL A 17 18.82 -10.41 3.63
C VAL A 17 19.37 -10.14 2.22
N LEU A 18 19.93 -11.17 1.58
CA LEU A 18 20.45 -11.09 0.21
C LEU A 18 19.33 -11.37 -0.81
N LEU A 19 19.36 -10.63 -1.91
CA LEU A 19 18.36 -10.66 -2.98
C LEU A 19 18.34 -11.96 -3.81
N ASP A 20 19.44 -12.71 -3.83
CA ASP A 20 19.57 -13.96 -4.59
C ASP A 20 18.66 -15.09 -4.05
N SER A 21 18.20 -14.96 -2.81
CA SER A 21 17.33 -15.92 -2.13
C SER A 21 16.00 -15.33 -1.66
N TRP A 22 15.64 -14.11 -2.10
CA TRP A 22 14.49 -13.38 -1.58
C TRP A 22 13.51 -12.94 -2.67
N SER A 23 12.23 -13.25 -2.45
CA SER A 23 11.14 -13.10 -3.41
C SER A 23 10.06 -12.10 -2.96
N LEU A 24 9.14 -11.79 -3.88
CA LEU A 24 7.90 -11.07 -3.56
C LEU A 24 7.09 -11.74 -2.44
N THR A 25 7.13 -13.08 -2.37
CA THR A 25 6.40 -13.86 -1.37
C THR A 25 6.96 -13.65 0.02
N GLU A 26 8.28 -13.73 0.19
CA GLU A 26 8.93 -13.49 1.50
C GLU A 26 8.82 -12.03 1.92
N SER A 27 8.96 -11.11 0.97
CA SER A 27 8.72 -9.68 1.20
C SER A 27 7.28 -9.44 1.72
N SER A 28 6.29 -10.12 1.14
CA SER A 28 4.89 -10.01 1.57
C SER A 28 4.66 -10.59 2.96
N VAL A 29 5.39 -11.65 3.34
CA VAL A 29 5.34 -12.19 4.71
C VAL A 29 5.88 -11.17 5.72
N VAL A 30 7.03 -10.55 5.44
CA VAL A 30 7.61 -9.51 6.31
C VAL A 30 6.66 -8.32 6.46
N CYS A 31 6.07 -7.87 5.37
CA CYS A 31 5.15 -6.74 5.40
C CYS A 31 3.88 -7.06 6.20
N ARG A 32 3.34 -8.29 6.10
CA ARG A 32 2.22 -8.72 6.95
C ARG A 32 2.63 -8.80 8.43
N GLN A 33 3.81 -9.34 8.74
CA GLN A 33 4.32 -9.48 10.10
C GLN A 33 4.48 -8.12 10.81
N LEU A 34 4.91 -7.09 10.06
CA LEU A 34 5.10 -5.73 10.55
C LEU A 34 3.79 -4.91 10.57
N GLY A 35 2.65 -5.50 10.20
CA GLY A 35 1.39 -4.77 10.08
C GLY A 35 1.47 -3.69 9.02
N CYS A 36 2.12 -4.00 7.89
CA CYS A 36 2.37 -3.13 6.74
C CYS A 36 1.64 -3.58 5.46
N GLY A 37 0.86 -4.66 5.51
CA GLY A 37 0.03 -5.10 4.40
C GLY A 37 0.82 -5.84 3.31
N SER A 38 0.54 -5.54 2.05
CA SER A 38 1.15 -6.20 0.89
C SER A 38 2.25 -5.36 0.27
N VAL A 39 3.23 -6.03 -0.36
CA VAL A 39 4.35 -5.37 -1.05
C VAL A 39 3.86 -4.71 -2.33
N LEU A 40 4.20 -3.44 -2.53
CA LEU A 40 3.98 -2.72 -3.79
C LEU A 40 5.16 -2.91 -4.75
N ASN A 41 6.37 -2.65 -4.26
CA ASN A 41 7.59 -2.69 -5.04
C ASN A 41 8.74 -3.25 -4.20
N PHE A 42 9.64 -3.96 -4.89
CA PHE A 42 10.92 -4.43 -4.36
C PHE A 42 12.02 -4.11 -5.36
N TYR A 43 13.14 -3.58 -4.88
CA TYR A 43 14.33 -3.34 -5.70
C TYR A 43 15.61 -3.52 -4.90
N GLY A 44 16.68 -3.87 -5.61
CA GLY A 44 18.02 -4.00 -5.06
C GLY A 44 18.86 -2.76 -5.30
N SER A 45 19.46 -2.21 -4.25
CA SER A 45 20.52 -1.20 -4.37
C SER A 45 21.89 -1.82 -4.09
N SER A 46 22.84 -1.69 -5.01
CA SER A 46 24.22 -2.09 -4.76
C SER A 46 24.92 -1.03 -3.91
N SER A 47 25.26 -1.33 -2.65
CA SER A 47 26.14 -0.47 -1.86
C SER A 47 27.59 -0.97 -1.98
N SER A 48 28.44 -0.22 -2.66
CA SER A 48 29.88 -0.45 -2.64
C SER A 48 30.48 0.21 -1.39
N SER A 49 30.89 -0.58 -0.40
CA SER A 49 31.74 -0.12 0.70
C SER A 49 33.20 -0.49 0.39
N PRO A 50 34.16 0.45 0.39
CA PRO A 50 35.57 0.11 0.27
C PRO A 50 36.11 -0.28 1.65
N GLU A 51 36.46 -1.56 1.85
CA GLU A 51 37.31 -1.97 2.97
C GLU A 51 38.74 -2.25 2.48
N HIS A 52 39.71 -1.76 3.24
CA HIS A 52 41.14 -1.97 3.04
C HIS A 52 41.53 -3.42 3.39
N SER A 53 42.18 -4.12 2.47
CA SER A 53 43.11 -5.19 2.81
C SER A 53 44.32 -5.15 1.88
N HIS A 54 45.49 -4.91 2.46
CA HIS A 54 46.78 -5.10 1.81
C HIS A 54 47.03 -6.59 1.60
N ASP A 55 47.36 -6.99 0.36
CA ASP A 55 48.28 -8.11 0.13
C ASP A 55 49.25 -7.76 -1.01
N SER A 56 50.49 -8.20 -0.84
CA SER A 56 51.67 -7.82 -1.60
C SER A 56 51.84 -8.75 -2.80
N SER A 57 50.91 -8.70 -3.75
CA SER A 57 50.93 -9.59 -4.91
C SER A 57 50.09 -9.07 -6.07
N GLY A 58 50.35 -7.82 -6.51
CA GLY A 58 50.33 -7.41 -7.92
C GLY A 58 49.12 -7.70 -8.83
N GLU A 59 47.98 -8.15 -8.33
CA GLU A 59 46.75 -8.36 -9.12
C GLU A 59 45.60 -7.53 -8.53
N LEU A 60 45.15 -6.56 -9.32
CA LEU A 60 43.88 -5.85 -9.08
C LEU A 60 42.74 -6.83 -9.40
N GLN A 61 42.33 -7.63 -8.42
CA GLN A 61 41.06 -8.33 -8.49
C GLN A 61 39.95 -7.41 -7.98
N LEU A 62 39.04 -7.01 -8.87
CA LEU A 62 37.74 -6.48 -8.50
C LEU A 62 36.93 -7.63 -7.86
N SER A 63 37.11 -7.88 -6.55
CA SER A 63 36.08 -8.59 -5.79
C SER A 63 34.93 -7.62 -5.56
N THR A 64 34.02 -7.51 -6.52
CA THR A 64 32.76 -6.82 -6.28
C THR A 64 31.92 -7.69 -5.35
N ASN A 65 32.07 -7.54 -4.03
CA ASN A 65 31.00 -7.87 -3.11
C ASN A 65 29.91 -6.82 -3.30
N SER A 66 29.16 -6.91 -4.40
CA SER A 66 27.96 -6.12 -4.62
C SER A 66 26.91 -6.60 -3.63
N GLN A 67 26.93 -6.07 -2.40
CA GLN A 67 25.84 -6.26 -1.45
C GLN A 67 24.62 -5.54 -2.01
N LEU A 68 23.71 -6.31 -2.59
CA LEU A 68 22.39 -5.88 -3.01
C LEU A 68 21.51 -5.74 -1.76
N GLN A 69 21.21 -4.50 -1.38
CA GLN A 69 20.30 -4.17 -0.28
C GLN A 69 18.86 -4.22 -0.80
N LEU A 70 18.00 -4.96 -0.12
CA LEU A 70 16.59 -5.09 -0.46
C LEU A 70 15.78 -3.95 0.16
N HIS A 71 15.14 -3.12 -0.65
CA HIS A 71 14.10 -2.20 -0.19
C HIS A 71 12.73 -2.78 -0.48
N THR A 72 11.89 -2.91 0.55
CA THR A 72 10.47 -3.28 0.40
C THR A 72 9.59 -2.10 0.74
N THR A 73 8.64 -1.77 -0.13
CA THR A 73 7.56 -0.82 0.17
C THR A 73 6.27 -1.59 0.38
N ALA A 74 5.57 -1.31 1.46
CA ALA A 74 4.32 -1.94 1.79
C ALA A 74 3.27 -0.93 2.23
N VAL A 75 2.03 -1.28 1.93
CA VAL A 75 0.87 -0.43 2.17
C VAL A 75 -0.18 -1.26 2.88
N ASN A 76 -0.61 -0.71 4.00
CA ASN A 76 -1.73 -1.21 4.77
C ASN A 76 -3.07 -0.96 4.13
N HIS A 77 -3.13 0.09 3.31
CA HIS A 77 -4.35 0.61 2.73
C HIS A 77 -4.07 1.06 1.31
N LEU A 78 -4.84 0.54 0.35
CA LEU A 78 -4.77 0.95 -1.06
C LEU A 78 -6.18 1.16 -1.60
N PRO A 79 -6.51 2.35 -2.11
CA PRO A 79 -7.73 2.54 -2.87
C PRO A 79 -7.56 2.06 -4.32
N TRP A 80 -8.63 1.58 -4.93
CA TRP A 80 -8.75 1.32 -6.37
C TRP A 80 -10.22 1.54 -6.81
N LEU A 81 -10.42 2.13 -7.99
CA LEU A 81 -11.70 2.29 -8.68
C LEU A 81 -11.97 1.15 -9.68
N VAL A 82 -13.17 0.55 -9.61
CA VAL A 82 -13.60 -0.57 -10.46
C VAL A 82 -14.86 -0.23 -11.25
N GLY A 83 -14.95 -0.64 -12.52
CA GLY A 83 -16.23 -0.69 -13.25
C GLY A 83 -16.55 0.46 -14.21
N SER A 84 -15.66 1.45 -14.40
CA SER A 84 -15.89 2.53 -15.38
C SER A 84 -15.15 2.40 -16.72
N GLY A 85 -14.22 1.45 -16.83
CA GLY A 85 -13.33 1.32 -17.99
C GLY A 85 -12.24 2.40 -18.09
N GLY A 86 -12.21 3.39 -17.20
CA GLY A 86 -11.14 4.38 -17.05
C GLY A 86 -10.55 4.40 -15.64
N ASP A 87 -9.36 4.97 -15.49
CA ASP A 87 -8.55 4.89 -14.26
C ASP A 87 -9.05 5.79 -13.11
N CYS A 88 -9.95 6.73 -13.41
CA CYS A 88 -10.35 7.82 -12.49
C CYS A 88 -11.86 7.91 -12.23
N ALA A 89 -12.60 6.82 -12.48
CA ALA A 89 -14.00 6.68 -12.10
C ALA A 89 -14.27 5.21 -11.77
N GLY A 90 -15.23 4.92 -10.90
CA GLY A 90 -15.59 3.55 -10.58
C GLY A 90 -15.96 3.37 -9.12
N ARG A 91 -16.52 2.20 -8.79
CA ARG A 91 -16.73 1.80 -7.41
C ARG A 91 -15.42 1.82 -6.65
N LEU A 92 -15.42 2.44 -5.48
CA LEU A 92 -14.25 2.49 -4.62
C LEU A 92 -14.09 1.20 -3.83
N GLU A 93 -12.95 0.55 -4.01
CA GLU A 93 -12.50 -0.57 -3.19
C GLU A 93 -11.22 -0.21 -2.45
N VAL A 94 -11.10 -0.67 -1.21
CA VAL A 94 -9.95 -0.44 -0.34
C VAL A 94 -9.35 -1.79 0.06
N PHE A 95 -8.05 -1.96 -0.15
CA PHE A 95 -7.32 -3.09 0.40
C PHE A 95 -7.04 -2.83 1.87
N HIS A 96 -7.53 -3.67 2.77
CA HIS A 96 -7.23 -3.57 4.21
C HIS A 96 -7.12 -4.97 4.81
N SER A 97 -6.17 -5.15 5.73
CA SER A 97 -5.98 -6.41 6.48
C SER A 97 -5.87 -7.66 5.58
N GLY A 98 -5.29 -7.53 4.39
CA GLY A 98 -5.06 -8.65 3.46
C GLY A 98 -6.18 -8.93 2.46
N SER A 99 -7.26 -8.12 2.43
CA SER A 99 -8.37 -8.30 1.49
C SER A 99 -8.95 -6.98 0.99
N TRP A 100 -9.46 -6.99 -0.24
CA TRP A 100 -10.25 -5.90 -0.80
C TRP A 100 -11.65 -5.87 -0.19
N GLY A 101 -12.17 -4.67 0.00
CA GLY A 101 -13.54 -4.42 0.46
C GLY A 101 -14.03 -3.05 0.01
N THR A 102 -15.31 -2.76 0.19
CA THR A 102 -15.96 -1.54 -0.32
C THR A 102 -16.11 -0.46 0.75
N VAL A 103 -16.65 0.69 0.36
CA VAL A 103 -16.93 1.83 1.24
C VAL A 103 -18.40 2.20 1.09
N CYS A 104 -19.10 2.41 2.21
CA CYS A 104 -20.52 2.79 2.24
C CYS A 104 -20.75 4.25 1.84
N ASP A 105 -21.91 4.54 1.26
CA ASP A 105 -22.34 5.87 0.80
C ASP A 105 -23.00 6.73 1.88
N ASP A 106 -23.20 6.20 3.08
CA ASP A 106 -23.65 6.97 4.23
C ASP A 106 -22.65 8.08 4.58
N SER A 107 -23.16 9.31 4.68
CA SER A 107 -22.41 10.56 4.82
C SER A 107 -21.42 10.90 3.69
N TRP A 108 -21.32 10.08 2.63
CA TRP A 108 -20.35 10.27 1.56
C TRP A 108 -20.63 11.53 0.72
N ASP A 109 -19.70 12.48 0.76
CA ASP A 109 -19.79 13.76 0.06
C ASP A 109 -18.67 13.97 -0.98
N ILE A 110 -18.69 15.13 -1.64
CA ILE A 110 -17.71 15.46 -2.68
C ILE A 110 -16.29 15.65 -2.13
N LYS A 111 -16.13 16.00 -0.85
CA LYS A 111 -14.82 16.16 -0.20
C LYS A 111 -14.17 14.81 0.02
N ASP A 112 -14.94 13.79 0.37
CA ASP A 112 -14.44 12.41 0.51
C ASP A 112 -13.93 11.90 -0.84
N ALA A 113 -14.75 12.07 -1.89
CA ALA A 113 -14.36 11.76 -3.26
C ALA A 113 -13.10 12.55 -3.68
N HIS A 114 -12.96 13.81 -3.23
CA HIS A 114 -11.80 14.65 -3.53
C HIS A 114 -10.51 14.10 -2.90
N VAL A 115 -10.57 13.61 -1.66
CA VAL A 115 -9.45 12.96 -0.99
C VAL A 115 -9.02 11.71 -1.78
N VAL A 116 -9.97 10.88 -2.21
CA VAL A 116 -9.68 9.67 -3.01
C VAL A 116 -9.08 10.02 -4.36
N CYS A 117 -9.67 10.97 -5.10
CA CYS A 117 -9.16 11.39 -6.40
C CYS A 117 -7.74 11.95 -6.30
N ARG A 118 -7.45 12.75 -5.27
CA ARG A 118 -6.09 13.25 -5.01
C ARG A 118 -5.14 12.10 -4.66
N GLN A 119 -5.58 11.18 -3.82
CA GLN A 119 -4.78 10.03 -3.39
C GLN A 119 -4.39 9.12 -4.58
N LEU A 120 -5.32 8.93 -5.52
CA LEU A 120 -5.13 8.18 -6.77
C LEU A 120 -4.47 9.00 -7.90
N GLN A 121 -4.12 10.26 -7.65
CA GLN A 121 -3.57 11.18 -8.66
C GLN A 121 -4.48 11.42 -9.87
N CYS A 122 -5.79 11.32 -9.67
CA CYS A 122 -6.83 11.64 -10.64
C CYS A 122 -7.24 13.13 -10.64
N GLY A 123 -6.65 13.93 -9.74
CA GLY A 123 -6.94 15.36 -9.62
C GLY A 123 -8.13 15.63 -8.71
N VAL A 124 -9.04 16.49 -9.16
CA VAL A 124 -10.21 16.97 -8.40
C VAL A 124 -11.42 16.08 -8.70
N ALA A 125 -12.15 15.68 -7.66
CA ALA A 125 -13.42 14.97 -7.85
C ALA A 125 -14.44 15.83 -8.61
N LEU A 126 -15.01 15.25 -9.66
CA LEU A 126 -16.03 15.91 -10.49
C LEU A 126 -17.46 15.62 -10.02
N SER A 127 -17.65 14.48 -9.37
CA SER A 127 -18.93 14.02 -8.83
C SER A 127 -18.69 13.03 -7.70
N ASN A 128 -19.57 13.06 -6.70
CA ASN A 128 -19.81 11.96 -5.77
C ASN A 128 -21.18 11.38 -6.17
N GLN A 129 -21.20 10.30 -6.95
CA GLN A 129 -22.46 9.81 -7.51
C GLN A 129 -23.45 9.51 -6.37
N GLN A 130 -24.61 10.16 -6.40
CA GLN A 130 -25.65 10.04 -5.37
C GLN A 130 -26.53 8.80 -5.57
N VAL A 131 -26.28 8.04 -6.65
CA VAL A 131 -26.99 6.81 -6.93
C VAL A 131 -26.22 5.67 -6.27
N PRO A 132 -26.79 5.01 -5.26
CA PRO A 132 -26.13 3.91 -4.56
C PRO A 132 -25.71 2.82 -5.56
N ALA A 133 -24.48 2.32 -5.42
CA ALA A 133 -23.90 1.28 -6.27
C ALA A 133 -24.00 1.55 -7.79
N TRP A 134 -23.83 2.80 -8.23
CA TRP A 134 -23.88 3.19 -9.67
C TRP A 134 -22.97 2.36 -10.57
N PHE A 135 -21.75 2.07 -10.10
CA PHE A 135 -20.77 1.24 -10.80
C PHE A 135 -20.96 -0.27 -10.55
N GLY A 136 -22.15 -0.64 -10.05
CA GLY A 136 -22.50 -1.98 -9.58
C GLY A 136 -22.04 -2.24 -8.14
N PRO A 137 -22.75 -3.11 -7.41
CA PRO A 137 -22.35 -3.50 -6.06
C PRO A 137 -21.03 -4.27 -6.10
N GLY A 138 -20.23 -4.10 -5.05
CA GLY A 138 -19.04 -4.90 -4.82
C GLY A 138 -19.36 -6.20 -4.10
N SER A 139 -18.33 -6.78 -3.51
CA SER A 139 -18.42 -8.03 -2.75
C SER A 139 -17.36 -8.07 -1.66
N GLY A 140 -17.58 -8.90 -0.64
CA GLY A 140 -16.63 -9.09 0.45
C GLY A 140 -16.95 -8.17 1.64
N PRO A 141 -15.94 -7.74 2.41
CA PRO A 141 -16.15 -6.82 3.53
C PRO A 141 -16.49 -5.41 3.05
N ILE A 142 -17.27 -4.68 3.83
CA ILE A 142 -17.38 -3.22 3.74
C ILE A 142 -16.44 -2.65 4.80
N TRP A 143 -15.42 -1.92 4.38
CA TRP A 143 -14.32 -1.51 5.26
C TRP A 143 -14.55 -0.21 5.97
N LEU A 144 -15.22 0.74 5.32
CA LEU A 144 -15.45 2.07 5.83
C LEU A 144 -16.91 2.45 5.65
N ASP A 145 -17.38 3.24 6.59
CA ASP A 145 -18.74 3.74 6.70
C ASP A 145 -18.68 5.12 7.39
N GLU A 146 -19.71 5.94 7.20
CA GLU A 146 -19.82 7.31 7.69
C GLU A 146 -18.49 8.07 7.58
N VAL A 147 -17.89 8.04 6.38
CA VAL A 147 -16.61 8.72 6.14
C VAL A 147 -16.87 10.21 6.02
N GLU A 148 -16.22 11.01 6.86
CA GLU A 148 -16.38 12.46 6.87
C GLU A 148 -15.02 13.14 6.77
N CYS A 149 -14.62 13.52 5.55
CA CYS A 149 -13.42 14.27 5.27
C CYS A 149 -13.67 15.80 5.28
N GLU A 150 -12.67 16.56 5.70
CA GLU A 150 -12.58 18.01 5.47
C GLU A 150 -12.21 18.34 4.02
N GLY A 151 -11.57 17.41 3.31
CA GLY A 151 -11.10 17.52 1.93
C GLY A 151 -9.59 17.78 1.79
N ASN A 152 -8.89 18.00 2.90
CA ASN A 152 -7.45 18.32 2.95
C ASN A 152 -6.58 17.12 3.36
N GLU A 153 -7.22 15.98 3.67
CA GLU A 153 -6.58 14.77 4.15
C GLU A 153 -5.72 14.12 3.08
N LYS A 154 -4.57 13.58 3.47
CA LYS A 154 -3.67 12.89 2.53
C LYS A 154 -4.23 11.56 2.04
N SER A 155 -5.13 10.95 2.80
CA SER A 155 -5.68 9.63 2.51
C SER A 155 -7.04 9.46 3.16
N LEU A 156 -7.88 8.61 2.57
CA LEU A 156 -9.25 8.37 3.02
C LEU A 156 -9.34 7.92 4.49
N TRP A 157 -8.43 7.04 4.92
CA TRP A 157 -8.38 6.55 6.30
C TRP A 157 -7.83 7.54 7.33
N SER A 158 -7.52 8.77 6.92
CA SER A 158 -7.23 9.88 7.84
C SER A 158 -8.47 10.73 8.15
N CYS A 159 -9.57 10.51 7.42
CA CYS A 159 -10.85 11.16 7.69
C CYS A 159 -11.55 10.52 8.90
N SER A 160 -12.51 11.24 9.47
CA SER A 160 -13.32 10.69 10.56
C SER A 160 -14.15 9.51 10.05
N SER A 161 -14.22 8.43 10.83
CA SER A 161 -15.11 7.28 10.58
C SER A 161 -15.28 6.46 11.87
N PRO A 162 -16.30 5.60 11.98
CA PRO A 162 -16.51 4.71 13.13
C PRO A 162 -15.38 3.67 13.33
N GLY A 163 -14.57 3.48 12.29
CA GLY A 163 -13.40 2.58 12.24
C GLY A 163 -13.62 1.38 11.32
N TRP A 164 -12.53 0.68 11.00
CA TRP A 164 -12.49 -0.41 10.03
C TRP A 164 -13.51 -1.52 10.31
N GLY A 165 -14.33 -1.86 9.31
CA GLY A 165 -15.31 -2.95 9.34
C GLY A 165 -16.50 -2.71 10.27
N LYS A 166 -16.68 -1.49 10.78
CA LYS A 166 -17.86 -1.11 11.55
C LYS A 166 -18.82 -0.35 10.63
N HIS A 167 -19.87 -1.03 10.21
CA HIS A 167 -20.90 -0.49 9.34
C HIS A 167 -22.23 -1.23 9.57
N ASP A 168 -23.33 -0.65 9.12
CA ASP A 168 -24.63 -1.35 8.98
C ASP A 168 -25.14 -1.41 7.53
N CYS A 169 -24.31 -0.94 6.58
CA CYS A 169 -24.58 -0.95 5.15
C CYS A 169 -24.59 -2.34 4.48
N GLN A 170 -25.19 -2.39 3.29
CA GLN A 170 -25.16 -3.51 2.35
C GLN A 170 -24.46 -3.07 1.05
N HIS A 171 -24.02 -4.00 0.19
CA HIS A 171 -23.33 -3.63 -1.07
C HIS A 171 -24.16 -2.82 -2.08
N LYS A 172 -25.48 -2.68 -1.85
CA LYS A 172 -26.30 -1.73 -2.62
C LYS A 172 -25.97 -0.26 -2.31
N GLU A 173 -25.23 -0.01 -1.23
CA GLU A 173 -24.79 1.29 -0.71
C GLU A 173 -23.29 1.52 -0.97
N ASP A 174 -22.65 0.76 -1.86
CA ASP A 174 -21.24 0.98 -2.19
C ASP A 174 -21.03 2.26 -3.01
N VAL A 175 -20.05 3.10 -2.63
CA VAL A 175 -19.71 4.36 -3.31
C VAL A 175 -18.91 4.18 -4.60
N GLY A 176 -18.94 5.20 -5.46
CA GLY A 176 -18.03 5.36 -6.60
C GLY A 176 -18.08 6.71 -7.31
#